data_AF-A0A2D2Q0S6-F1
#
_entry.id   AF-A0A2D2Q0S6-F1
#
_cell.length_a   1.000
_cell.length_b   1.000
_cell.length_c   1.000
_cell.angle_alpha   90.00
_cell.angle_beta   90.00
_cell.angle_gamma   90.00
#
_symmetry.space_group_name_H-M   'P 1'
#
loop_
_entity.id
_entity.type
_entity.pdbx_description
1 polymer ?
#
loop_
_entity_poly.entity_id
_entity_poly.type
_entity_poly.pdbx_seq_one_letter_code
_entity_poly.pdbx_strand_id
1 'polypeptide(L)'
;MGTAQHSLRQAAAMGDLGAVQTLLTQALAPKGIQVEVQHKSQCLYLGLLCPAPVPAAIALTLLSRELVQWPTYPTFSAIVSAYHQDALLWETSLDLTSCSRLQKVAQGDLLRTASPQPSPAPP
;
A
#
# COMPACT_ATOMS: atom_id res chain seq x y z
N MET A 1 -21.67 14.29 -3.50
CA MET A 1 -20.61 14.03 -2.50
C MET A 1 -19.22 13.96 -3.16
N GLY A 2 -18.86 14.86 -4.08
CA GLY A 2 -17.60 14.76 -4.86
C GLY A 2 -16.45 15.67 -4.38
N THR A 3 -16.73 16.65 -3.53
CA THR A 3 -15.75 17.66 -3.12
C THR A 3 -14.89 17.21 -1.93
N ALA A 4 -15.48 16.56 -0.93
CA ALA A 4 -14.76 16.10 0.27
C ALA A 4 -13.64 15.10 -0.06
N GLN A 5 -13.89 14.16 -0.97
CA GLN A 5 -12.91 13.15 -1.37
C GLN A 5 -11.77 13.75 -2.22
N HIS A 6 -12.08 14.77 -3.03
CA HIS A 6 -11.07 15.49 -3.81
C HIS A 6 -10.16 16.32 -2.90
N SER A 7 -10.72 17.03 -1.90
CA SER A 7 -9.94 17.77 -0.89
C SER A 7 -9.08 16.83 -0.04
N LEU A 8 -9.60 15.66 0.34
CA LEU A 8 -8.83 14.64 1.06
C LEU A 8 -7.65 14.11 0.24
N ARG A 9 -7.84 13.87 -1.07
CA ARG A 9 -6.76 13.45 -1.97
C ARG A 9 -5.71 14.51 -2.15
N GLN A 10 -6.09 15.78 -2.24
CA GLN A 10 -5.12 16.88 -2.28
C GLN A 10 -4.33 16.99 -0.98
N ALA A 11 -5.01 16.93 0.17
CA ALA A 11 -4.34 16.94 1.48
C ALA A 11 -3.36 15.76 1.62
N ALA A 12 -3.79 14.55 1.24
CA ALA A 12 -2.93 13.38 1.22
C ALA A 12 -1.74 13.58 0.27
N ALA A 13 -1.97 14.07 -0.94
CA ALA A 13 -0.90 14.36 -1.92
C ALA A 13 0.09 15.46 -1.45
N MET A 14 -0.29 16.28 -0.48
CA MET A 14 0.57 17.30 0.15
C MET A 14 1.33 16.79 1.39
N GLY A 15 1.15 15.54 1.81
CA GLY A 15 1.83 14.98 2.98
C GLY A 15 0.98 14.94 4.26
N ASP A 16 -0.31 15.27 4.21
CA ASP A 16 -1.18 15.17 5.40
C ASP A 16 -1.39 13.70 5.80
N LEU A 17 -0.82 13.31 6.93
CA LEU A 17 -0.83 11.92 7.39
C LEU A 17 -2.24 11.44 7.75
N GLY A 18 -3.10 12.31 8.29
CA GLY A 18 -4.48 11.97 8.61
C GLY A 18 -5.31 11.68 7.36
N ALA A 19 -5.11 12.48 6.31
CA ALA A 19 -5.73 12.28 5.01
C ALA A 19 -5.22 11.00 4.33
N VAL A 20 -3.90 10.75 4.36
CA VAL A 20 -3.29 9.50 3.86
C VAL A 20 -3.89 8.29 4.58
N GLN A 21 -3.90 8.31 5.92
CA GLN A 21 -4.46 7.23 6.73
C GLN A 21 -5.93 6.98 6.40
N THR A 22 -6.72 8.04 6.28
CA THR A 22 -8.14 7.95 5.97
C THR A 22 -8.36 7.32 4.60
N LEU A 23 -7.64 7.76 3.56
CA LEU A 23 -7.79 7.23 2.21
C LEU A 23 -7.34 5.77 2.09
N LEU A 24 -6.19 5.42 2.67
CA LEU A 24 -5.70 4.04 2.63
C LEU A 24 -6.60 3.10 3.43
N THR A 25 -7.10 3.55 4.59
CA THR A 25 -8.09 2.80 5.36
C THR A 25 -9.38 2.62 4.57
N GLN A 26 -9.88 3.64 3.86
CA GLN A 26 -11.06 3.51 3.00
C GLN A 26 -10.83 2.52 1.84
N ALA A 27 -9.65 2.53 1.23
CA ALA A 27 -9.31 1.61 0.14
C ALA A 27 -9.20 0.14 0.61
N LEU A 28 -8.81 -0.07 1.86
CA LEU A 28 -8.62 -1.38 2.47
C LEU A 28 -9.82 -1.83 3.34
N ALA A 29 -10.80 -0.94 3.57
CA ALA A 29 -12.05 -1.23 4.28
C ALA A 29 -12.83 -2.43 3.71
N PRO A 30 -12.89 -2.67 2.37
CA PRO A 30 -13.53 -3.88 1.83
C PRO A 30 -12.90 -5.20 2.30
N LYS A 31 -11.67 -5.17 2.81
CA LYS A 31 -10.97 -6.31 3.42
C LYS A 31 -10.96 -6.27 4.94
N GLY A 32 -11.60 -5.27 5.54
CA GLY A 32 -11.61 -5.04 7.00
C GLY A 32 -10.25 -4.68 7.58
N ILE A 33 -9.27 -4.29 6.75
CA ILE A 33 -7.92 -3.97 7.19
C ILE A 33 -7.88 -2.51 7.61
N GLN A 34 -7.35 -2.22 8.80
CA GLN A 34 -7.08 -0.86 9.24
C GLN A 34 -5.65 -0.47 8.89
N VAL A 35 -5.43 0.81 8.63
CA VAL A 35 -4.11 1.35 8.30
C VAL A 35 -3.71 2.36 9.36
N GLU A 36 -2.50 2.23 9.86
CA GLU A 36 -1.81 3.23 10.65
C GLU A 36 -0.68 3.82 9.83
N VAL A 37 -0.58 5.15 9.82
CA VAL A 37 0.41 5.87 9.03
C VAL A 37 1.35 6.61 9.97
N GLN A 38 2.63 6.37 9.82
CA GLN A 38 3.67 7.12 10.50
C GLN A 38 4.65 7.67 9.47
N HIS A 39 5.26 8.82 9.74
CA HIS A 39 6.28 9.39 8.89
C HIS A 39 7.57 9.51 9.67
N LYS A 40 8.64 8.90 9.17
CA LYS A 40 9.95 8.91 9.82
C LYS A 40 11.04 8.99 8.76
N SER A 41 11.95 9.95 8.92
CA SER A 41 13.15 10.10 8.09
C SER A 41 12.88 10.06 6.58
N GLN A 42 11.85 10.75 6.10
CA GLN A 42 11.43 10.80 4.68
C GLN A 42 10.84 9.50 4.10
N CYS A 43 10.56 8.52 4.97
CA CYS A 43 9.85 7.29 4.64
C CYS A 43 8.48 7.27 5.29
N LEU A 44 7.50 6.81 4.51
CA LEU A 44 6.15 6.55 5.00
C LEU A 44 6.10 5.14 5.60
N TYR A 45 5.70 4.99 6.84
CA TYR A 45 5.49 3.70 7.48
C TYR A 45 3.98 3.43 7.52
N LEU A 46 3.57 2.31 6.93
CA LEU A 46 2.21 1.86 6.81
C LEU A 46 2.04 0.56 7.60
N GLY A 47 1.45 0.67 8.79
CA GLY A 47 1.04 -0.48 9.59
C GLY A 47 -0.33 -0.97 9.15
N LEU A 48 -0.43 -2.17 8.59
CA LEU A 48 -1.69 -2.79 8.21
C LEU A 48 -2.16 -3.73 9.31
N LEU A 49 -3.18 -3.32 10.07
CA LEU A 49 -3.82 -4.17 11.07
C LEU A 49 -4.88 -5.03 10.38
N CYS A 50 -4.52 -6.28 10.11
CA CYS A 50 -5.37 -7.21 9.38
C CYS A 50 -6.18 -8.07 10.36
N PRO A 51 -7.51 -8.22 10.18
CA PRO A 51 -8.34 -9.10 11.00
C PRO A 51 -8.15 -10.59 10.67
N ALA A 52 -7.53 -10.89 9.53
CA ALA A 52 -7.14 -12.22 9.09
C ALA A 52 -5.81 -12.14 8.32
N PRO A 53 -5.08 -13.26 8.14
CA PRO A 53 -3.87 -13.27 7.32
C PRO A 53 -4.17 -12.89 5.87
N VAL A 54 -3.60 -11.78 5.41
CA VAL A 54 -3.79 -11.27 4.04
C VAL A 54 -2.47 -11.39 3.25
N PRO A 55 -2.50 -11.94 2.02
CA PRO A 55 -1.33 -11.96 1.16
C PRO A 55 -0.82 -10.56 0.82
N ALA A 56 0.51 -10.37 0.91
CA ALA A 56 1.17 -9.10 0.60
C ALA A 56 0.76 -8.53 -0.75
N ALA A 57 0.71 -9.37 -1.79
CA ALA A 57 0.34 -8.94 -3.13
C ALA A 57 -1.05 -8.28 -3.20
N ILE A 58 -2.04 -8.73 -2.42
CA ILE A 58 -3.38 -8.15 -2.42
C ILE A 58 -3.36 -6.76 -1.78
N ALA A 59 -2.78 -6.66 -0.59
CA ALA A 59 -2.70 -5.39 0.14
C ALA A 59 -1.89 -4.35 -0.64
N LEU A 60 -0.73 -4.75 -1.18
CA LEU A 60 0.13 -3.86 -1.98
C LEU A 60 -0.54 -3.41 -3.27
N THR A 61 -1.31 -4.27 -3.93
CA THR A 61 -2.07 -3.88 -5.13
C THR A 61 -3.10 -2.80 -4.80
N LEU A 62 -3.84 -2.95 -3.69
CA LEU A 62 -4.83 -1.97 -3.25
C LEU A 62 -4.19 -0.65 -2.82
N LEU A 63 -3.13 -0.71 -2.03
CA LEU A 63 -2.35 0.48 -1.63
C LEU A 63 -1.81 1.21 -2.85
N SER A 64 -1.19 0.50 -3.78
CA SER A 64 -0.59 1.09 -4.98
C SER A 64 -1.63 1.77 -5.87
N ARG A 65 -2.86 1.26 -5.94
CA ARG A 65 -3.96 1.90 -6.71
C ARG A 65 -4.33 3.27 -6.18
N GLU A 66 -4.30 3.47 -4.87
CA GLU A 66 -4.52 4.80 -4.29
C GLU A 66 -3.27 5.68 -4.41
N LEU A 67 -2.08 5.12 -4.13
CA LEU A 67 -0.81 5.87 -4.19
C LEU A 67 -0.52 6.43 -5.60
N VAL A 68 -0.88 5.71 -6.67
CA VAL A 68 -0.75 6.20 -8.06
C VAL A 68 -1.57 7.46 -8.32
N GLN A 69 -2.63 7.70 -7.54
CA GLN A 69 -3.47 8.90 -7.67
C GLN A 69 -2.88 10.13 -6.97
N TRP A 70 -1.72 10.02 -6.32
CA TRP A 70 -1.06 11.10 -5.59
C TRP A 70 0.28 11.50 -6.26
N PRO A 71 0.24 12.14 -7.43
CA PRO A 71 1.43 12.41 -8.23
C PRO A 71 2.44 13.38 -7.58
N THR A 72 2.04 14.13 -6.56
CA THR A 72 2.86 15.15 -5.89
C THR A 72 3.36 14.73 -4.51
N TYR A 73 3.19 13.46 -4.12
CA TYR A 73 3.53 13.03 -2.76
C TYR A 73 5.05 13.17 -2.50
N PRO A 74 5.48 13.84 -1.41
CA PRO A 74 6.86 14.28 -1.25
C PRO A 74 7.83 13.23 -0.67
N THR A 75 7.45 11.97 -0.55
CA THR A 75 8.31 10.90 0.02
C THR A 75 8.84 9.96 -1.04
N PHE A 76 10.03 9.41 -0.76
CA PHE A 76 10.77 8.57 -1.68
C PHE A 76 10.34 7.09 -1.59
N SER A 77 9.98 6.64 -0.39
CA SER A 77 9.71 5.23 -0.14
C SER A 77 8.69 5.04 1.00
N ALA A 78 7.86 4.01 0.87
CA ALA A 78 6.93 3.56 1.89
C ALA A 78 7.32 2.17 2.38
N ILE A 79 7.38 1.95 3.70
CA ILE A 79 7.51 0.63 4.31
C ILE A 79 6.10 0.19 4.73
N VAL A 80 5.68 -0.97 4.25
CA VAL A 80 4.37 -1.55 4.53
C VAL A 80 4.58 -2.81 5.37
N SER A 81 4.07 -2.79 6.60
CA SER A 81 4.19 -3.88 7.55
C SER A 81 2.79 -4.34 7.92
N ALA A 82 2.48 -5.63 7.72
CA ALA A 82 1.18 -6.19 8.04
C ALA A 82 1.23 -6.99 9.32
N TYR A 83 0.26 -6.75 10.20
CA TYR A 83 0.14 -7.39 11.50
C TYR A 83 -1.21 -8.10 11.61
N HIS A 84 -1.21 -9.22 12.33
CA HIS A 84 -2.42 -9.92 12.74
C HIS A 84 -2.22 -10.41 14.17
N GLN A 85 -3.07 -9.94 15.10
CA GLN A 85 -2.93 -10.22 16.54
C GLN A 85 -1.50 -9.92 17.05
N ASP A 86 -0.99 -8.73 16.73
CA ASP A 86 0.38 -8.26 17.06
C ASP A 86 1.53 -9.06 16.44
N ALA A 87 1.25 -10.13 15.69
CA ALA A 87 2.26 -10.86 14.95
C ALA A 87 2.49 -10.21 13.57
N LEU A 88 3.74 -9.86 13.27
CA LEU A 88 4.15 -9.42 11.93
C LEU A 88 3.97 -10.57 10.94
N LEU A 89 3.11 -10.39 9.96
CA LEU A 89 2.88 -11.33 8.86
C LEU A 89 3.94 -11.18 7.78
N TRP A 90 4.16 -9.94 7.34
CA TRP A 90 5.13 -9.59 6.30
C TRP A 90 5.44 -8.10 6.35
N GLU A 91 6.61 -7.74 5.85
CA GLU A 91 7.05 -6.37 5.67
C GLU A 91 7.63 -6.23 4.27
N THR A 92 7.37 -5.09 3.62
CA THR A 92 7.95 -4.80 2.32
C THR A 92 8.16 -3.29 2.13
N SER A 93 9.10 -2.92 1.28
CA SER A 93 9.29 -1.54 0.85
C SER A 93 8.70 -1.31 -0.54
N LEU A 94 7.92 -0.24 -0.66
CA LEU A 94 7.41 0.31 -1.89
C LEU A 94 8.20 1.56 -2.24
N ASP A 95 8.75 1.58 -3.44
CA ASP A 95 9.37 2.78 -4.00
C ASP A 95 8.27 3.69 -4.56
N LEU A 96 8.14 4.89 -4.00
CA LEU A 96 7.13 5.88 -4.43
C LEU A 96 7.65 6.80 -5.53
N THR A 97 8.97 6.87 -5.73
CA THR A 97 9.58 7.69 -6.80
C THR A 97 9.32 7.11 -8.18
N SER A 98 9.24 5.77 -8.27
CA SER A 98 9.07 5.07 -9.53
C SER A 98 7.59 4.85 -9.85
N CYS A 99 6.92 5.87 -10.40
CA CYS A 99 5.51 5.81 -10.82
C CYS A 99 5.21 4.58 -11.71
N SER A 100 6.13 4.21 -12.61
CA SER A 100 5.98 3.01 -13.45
C SER A 100 5.97 1.69 -12.66
N ARG A 101 6.70 1.59 -11.55
CA ARG A 101 6.69 0.41 -10.67
C ARG A 101 5.39 0.36 -9.86
N LEU A 102 5.00 1.48 -9.27
CA LEU A 102 3.71 1.63 -8.58
C LEU A 102 2.53 1.24 -9.48
N GLN A 103 2.52 1.70 -10.73
CA GLN A 103 1.48 1.33 -11.70
C GLN A 103 1.45 -0.17 -11.99
N LYS A 104 2.62 -0.82 -12.16
CA LYS A 104 2.68 -2.28 -12.35
C LYS A 104 2.11 -3.02 -11.14
N VAL A 105 2.49 -2.63 -9.92
CA VAL A 105 1.94 -3.23 -8.70
C VAL A 105 0.43 -2.99 -8.59
N ALA A 106 -0.05 -1.78 -8.90
CA ALA A 106 -1.48 -1.44 -8.91
C ALA A 106 -2.30 -2.25 -9.95
N GLN A 107 -1.66 -2.66 -11.05
CA GLN A 107 -2.22 -3.56 -12.07
C GLN A 107 -2.14 -5.05 -11.69
N GLY A 108 -1.64 -5.37 -10.49
CA GLY A 108 -1.55 -6.73 -9.98
C GLY A 108 -0.36 -7.53 -10.52
N ASP A 109 0.73 -6.86 -10.92
CA ASP A 109 1.95 -7.55 -11.38
C ASP A 109 2.50 -8.52 -10.31
N LEU A 110 2.42 -8.14 -9.02
CA LEU A 110 2.77 -9.00 -7.89
C LEU A 110 1.87 -10.24 -7.76
N LEU A 111 0.61 -10.15 -8.17
CA LEU A 111 -0.32 -11.29 -8.17
C LEU A 111 0.01 -12.26 -9.31
N ARG A 112 0.56 -11.76 -10.43
CA ARG A 112 0.97 -12.60 -11.57
C ARG A 112 2.30 -13.31 -11.30
N THR A 113 3.26 -12.62 -10.70
CA THR A 113 4.58 -13.17 -10.34
C THR A 113 4.55 -14.10 -9.13
N ALA A 114 3.52 -14.02 -8.28
CA ALA A 114 3.28 -15.00 -7.21
C ALA A 114 2.75 -16.37 -7.70
N SER A 115 2.63 -16.57 -9.03
CA SER A 115 2.35 -17.90 -9.57
C SER A 115 3.51 -18.84 -9.24
N PRO A 116 3.27 -20.04 -8.67
CA PRO A 116 4.32 -21.00 -8.42
C PRO A 116 4.94 -21.38 -9.77
N GLN A 117 6.15 -20.93 -10.01
CA GLN A 117 6.94 -21.43 -11.13
C GLN A 117 7.12 -22.94 -10.88
N PRO A 118 6.65 -23.85 -11.75
CA PRO A 118 7.02 -25.25 -11.65
C PRO A 118 8.54 -25.32 -11.88
N SER A 119 9.28 -25.68 -10.84
CA SER A 119 10.70 -25.96 -10.95
C SER A 119 10.93 -26.96 -12.09
N PRO A 120 11.77 -26.68 -13.09
CA PRO A 120 12.17 -27.71 -14.03
C PRO A 120 12.95 -28.76 -13.26
N ALA A 121 12.44 -29.99 -13.23
CA ALA A 121 13.13 -31.14 -12.65
C ALA A 121 14.50 -31.29 -13.36
N PRO A 122 15.61 -31.44 -12.61
CA PRO A 122 16.91 -31.69 -13.23
C PRO A 122 16.92 -33.09 -13.87
N PRO A 123 17.67 -33.27 -14.99
CA PRO A 123 17.84 -34.56 -15.66
C PRO A 123 18.67 -35.55 -14.83
#